data_AF-A0A939RQB3-F1
#
_entry.id   AF-A0A939RQB3-F1
#
_cell.length_a   1.000
_cell.length_b   1.000
_cell.length_c   1.000
_cell.angle_alpha   90.00
_cell.angle_beta   90.00
_cell.angle_gamma   90.00
#
_symmetry.space_group_name_H-M   'P 1'
#
loop_
_entity.id
_entity.type
_entity.pdbx_description
1 polymer ?
#
loop_
_entity_poly.entity_id
_entity_poly.type
_entity_poly.pdbx_seq_one_letter_code
_entity_poly.pdbx_strand_id
1 'polypeptide(L)' 'MVAVVPQCEPDPVWPAQVRTSCPECAARLSLLRVIPGRAAEYWTMRCDGCGGIHLDIVDLPRA' A
#
# COMPACT_ATOMS: atom_id res chain seq x y z
N MET A 1 24.10 -27.34 -26.83
CA MET A 1 22.75 -26.74 -26.73
C MET A 1 22.78 -25.73 -25.60
N VAL A 2 22.64 -24.44 -25.90
CA VAL A 2 22.58 -23.40 -24.88
C VAL A 2 21.13 -23.33 -24.39
N ALA A 3 20.91 -23.64 -23.12
CA ALA A 3 19.60 -23.46 -22.50
C ALA A 3 19.38 -21.96 -22.25
N VAL A 4 18.40 -21.37 -22.94
CA VAL A 4 17.94 -20.01 -22.65
C VAL A 4 17.09 -20.07 -21.39
N VAL A 5 17.59 -19.48 -20.30
CA VAL A 5 16.82 -19.33 -19.06
C VAL A 5 15.88 -18.12 -19.27
N PRO A 6 14.56 -18.28 -19.17
CA PRO A 6 13.66 -17.12 -19.18
C PRO A 6 13.98 -16.25 -17.97
N GLN A 7 14.33 -14.99 -18.22
CA GLN A 7 14.57 -14.03 -17.15
C GLN A 7 13.22 -13.58 -16.62
N CYS A 8 12.95 -13.77 -15.33
CA CYS A 8 11.88 -13.07 -14.64
C CYS A 8 12.26 -11.59 -14.61
N GLU A 9 11.72 -10.79 -15.53
CA GLU A 9 11.84 -9.34 -15.46
C GLU A 9 11.26 -8.88 -14.11
N PRO A 10 11.98 -8.02 -13.36
CA PRO A 10 11.45 -7.50 -12.11
C PRO A 10 10.16 -6.74 -12.42
N ASP A 11 9.08 -7.07 -11.71
CA ASP A 11 7.83 -6.34 -11.82
C ASP A 11 8.11 -4.83 -11.67
N PRO A 12 7.52 -3.97 -12.53
CA PRO A 12 7.67 -2.54 -12.39
C PRO A 12 7.33 -2.13 -10.96
N VAL A 13 8.26 -1.46 -10.30
CA VAL A 13 8.07 -0.90 -8.95
C VAL A 13 7.08 0.24 -9.07
N TRP A 14 5.79 -0.07 -9.00
CA TRP A 14 4.76 0.94 -8.89
C TRP A 14 4.91 1.64 -7.54
N PRO A 15 4.79 2.98 -7.48
CA PRO A 15 4.71 3.65 -6.19
C PRO A 15 3.51 3.06 -5.44
N ALA A 16 3.76 2.63 -4.21
CA ALA A 16 2.74 1.97 -3.41
C ALA A 16 1.48 2.84 -3.35
N GLN A 17 0.35 2.29 -3.83
CA GLN A 17 -0.90 3.04 -3.91
C GLN A 17 -1.54 3.09 -2.52
N VAL A 18 -1.31 4.19 -1.81
CA VAL A 18 -1.98 4.48 -0.55
C VAL A 18 -3.44 4.86 -0.83
N ARG A 19 -4.37 4.21 -0.14
CA ARG A 19 -5.80 4.51 -0.18
C ARG A 19 -6.06 5.89 0.40
N THR A 20 -6.71 6.77 -0.35
CA THR A 20 -7.04 8.13 0.12
C THR A 20 -8.54 8.34 0.37
N SER A 21 -9.38 7.41 -0.07
CA SER A 21 -10.85 7.48 0.04
C SER A 21 -11.41 6.37 0.93
N CYS A 22 -12.36 6.72 1.79
CA CYS A 22 -13.03 5.81 2.71
C CYS A 22 -13.88 4.78 1.94
N PRO A 23 -13.75 3.48 2.23
CA PRO A 23 -14.53 2.44 1.54
C PRO A 23 -16.03 2.50 1.84
N GLU A 24 -16.43 3.14 2.95
CA GLU A 24 -17.83 3.19 3.38
C GLU A 24 -18.57 4.42 2.83
N CYS A 25 -17.92 5.57 2.80
CA CYS A 25 -18.58 6.85 2.46
C CYS A 25 -17.84 7.68 1.41
N ALA A 26 -16.76 7.16 0.81
CA ALA A 26 -15.92 7.81 -0.19
C ALA A 26 -15.26 9.15 0.25
N ALA A 27 -15.49 9.62 1.47
CA ALA A 27 -14.83 10.80 2.02
C ALA A 27 -13.33 10.57 2.23
N ARG A 28 -12.58 11.65 2.42
CA ARG A 28 -11.12 11.60 2.60
C ARG A 28 -10.73 10.80 3.84
N LEU A 29 -9.61 10.08 3.73
CA LEU A 29 -8.91 9.45 4.84
C LEU A 29 -7.72 10.32 5.26
N SER A 30 -7.65 10.59 6.57
CA SER A 30 -6.56 11.31 7.23
C SER A 30 -5.66 10.31 7.96
N LEU A 31 -4.35 10.40 7.70
CA LEU A 31 -3.35 9.55 8.34
C LEU A 31 -3.27 9.82 9.84
N LEU A 32 -3.42 8.75 10.64
CA LEU A 32 -3.21 8.82 12.09
C LEU A 32 -1.84 8.30 12.49
N ARG A 33 -1.44 7.15 11.93
CA ARG A 33 -0.19 6.47 12.29
C ARG A 33 0.29 5.57 11.17
N VAL A 34 1.60 5.58 10.94
CA VAL A 34 2.29 4.56 10.14
C VAL A 34 3.00 3.61 11.09
N ILE A 35 2.80 2.31 10.89
CA ILE A 35 3.51 1.25 11.60
C ILE A 35 4.49 0.61 10.59
N PRO A 36 5.80 0.75 10.79
CA PRO A 36 6.78 0.19 9.86
C PRO A 36 6.83 -1.34 10.00
N GLY A 37 6.75 -2.04 8.88
CA GLY A 37 7.01 -3.47 8.77
C GLY A 37 8.24 -3.75 7.92
N ARG A 38 8.67 -5.02 7.87
CA ARG A 38 9.86 -5.43 7.10
C ARG A 38 9.65 -5.44 5.58
N ALA A 39 8.41 -5.65 5.14
CA ALA A 39 8.05 -5.77 3.72
C ALA A 39 6.94 -4.80 3.30
N ALA A 40 6.31 -4.12 4.26
CA ALA A 40 5.20 -3.21 4.03
C ALA A 40 5.08 -2.22 5.21
N GLU A 41 4.41 -1.11 4.97
CA GLU A 41 3.95 -0.19 5.99
C GLU A 41 2.46 -0.37 6.24
N TYR A 42 2.04 -0.28 7.49
CA TYR A 42 0.63 -0.38 7.88
C TYR A 42 0.14 1.00 8.30
N TRP A 43 -0.71 1.60 7.46
CA TRP A 43 -1.20 2.95 7.61
C TRP A 43 -2.58 2.92 8.26
N THR A 44 -2.66 3.38 9.51
CA THR A 44 -3.95 3.57 10.19
C THR A 44 -4.48 4.95 9.88
N MET A 45 -5.70 5.03 9.36
CA MET A 45 -6.31 6.28 8.91
C MET A 45 -7.71 6.46 9.47
N ARG A 46 -8.11 7.71 9.69
CA ARG A 46 -9.46 8.10 10.11
C ARG A 46 -10.19 8.74 8.94
N CYS A 47 -11.44 8.36 8.73
CA CYS A 47 -12.30 9.03 7.78
C CYS A 47 -12.77 10.39 8.31
N ASP A 48 -12.62 11.43 7.51
CA ASP A 48 -13.07 12.80 7.83
C ASP A 48 -14.61 12.95 7.72
N GLY A 49 -15.29 12.00 7.05
CA GLY A 49 -16.75 11.98 6.89
C GLY A 49 -17.46 11.17 7.97
N CYS A 50 -17.27 9.85 7.98
CA CYS A 50 -17.96 8.95 8.92
C CYS A 50 -17.23 8.74 10.25
N GLY A 51 -15.97 9.22 10.40
CA GLY A 51 -15.16 9.00 11.59
C GLY A 51 -14.58 7.59 11.75
N GLY A 52 -14.88 6.68 10.81
CA GLY A 52 -14.38 5.31 10.81
C GLY A 52 -12.86 5.21 10.75
N ILE A 53 -12.30 4.16 11.36
CA ILE A 53 -10.87 3.87 11.32
C ILE A 53 -10.62 2.75 10.32
N HIS A 54 -9.71 2.99 9.38
CA HIS A 54 -9.34 2.04 8.33
C HIS A 54 -7.84 1.76 8.39
N LEU A 55 -7.46 0.57 7.94
CA LEU A 55 -6.08 0.14 7.78
C LEU A 55 -5.79 -0.03 6.29
N ASP A 56 -4.68 0.55 5.85
CA ASP A 56 -4.15 0.35 4.50
C ASP A 56 -2.76 -0.27 4.59
N ILE A 57 -2.46 -1.21 3.69
CA ILE A 57 -1.20 -1.94 3.65
C ILE A 57 -0.46 -1.48 2.41
N VAL A 58 0.69 -0.86 2.62
CA VAL A 58 1.47 -0.18 1.60
C VAL A 58 2.76 -0.98 1.42
N ASP A 59 2.85 -1.77 0.36
CA ASP A 59 4.03 -2.60 0.11
C ASP A 59 5.29 -1.73 -0.06
N LEU A 60 6.37 -2.14 0.59
CA LEU A 60 7.66 -1.49 0.42
C LEU A 60 8.37 -2.10 -0.79
N PRO A 61 9.05 -1.29 -1.61
CA PRO A 61 9.94 -1.82 -2.63
C PRO A 61 10.93 -2.78 -1.97
N ARG A 62 11.03 -3.99 -2.50
CA ARG A 62 12.04 -4.94 -2.05
C ARG A 62 13.41 -4.34 -2.41
N ALA A 63 14.20 -4.00 -1.41
CA ALA A 63 15.57 -3.50 -1.59
C ALA A 63 16.49 -4.58 -2.18
#